data_AF-A0A4Q2XSQ0-F1
#
_entry.id   AF-A0A4Q2XSQ0-F1
#
_cell.length_a   1.000
_cell.length_b   1.000
_cell.length_c   1.000
_cell.angle_alpha   90.00
_cell.angle_beta   90.00
_cell.angle_gamma   90.00
#
_symmetry.space_group_name_H-M   'P 1'
#
loop_
_entity.id
_entity.type
_entity.pdbx_description
1 polymer ?
#
loop_
_entity_poly.entity_id
_entity_poly.type
_entity_poly.pdbx_seq_one_letter_code
_entity_poly.pdbx_strand_id
1 'polypeptide(L)'
;MPATEQDEVLTVVEEMIGKKISFHPDGHASSIHYHQGGGATRVEWKDFKVVSITPQAVTTADRANGITRRYLVGFGCVASRTWGPRDSNWSEWRNGGYLLFPSAIRVEEMSGKLVATLGERGQFMRGGGAIQPASSSGGGLPPGMKRAGQ
;
A
#
# COMPACT_ATOMS: atom_id res chain seq x y z
N MET A 1 3.78 -6.75 -16.26
CA MET A 1 2.70 -5.81 -16.62
C MET A 1 3.25 -4.90 -17.71
N PRO A 2 2.52 -4.66 -18.81
CA PRO A 2 2.87 -3.67 -19.82
C PRO A 2 3.00 -2.26 -19.21
N ALA A 3 3.87 -1.41 -19.78
CA ALA A 3 4.11 -0.06 -19.27
C ALA A 3 2.85 0.82 -19.29
N THR A 4 2.06 0.75 -20.36
CA THR A 4 0.81 1.51 -20.48
C THR A 4 -0.20 1.16 -19.39
N GLU A 5 -0.31 -0.13 -19.05
CA GLU A 5 -1.19 -0.61 -17.98
C GLU A 5 -0.69 -0.16 -16.59
N GLN A 6 0.63 -0.10 -16.41
CA GLN A 6 1.23 0.42 -15.19
C GLN A 6 0.90 1.90 -14.99
N ASP A 7 1.00 2.71 -16.05
CA ASP A 7 0.73 4.14 -16.00
C ASP A 7 -0.75 4.45 -15.74
N GLU A 8 -1.66 3.66 -16.33
CA GLU A 8 -3.10 3.71 -16.03
C GLU A 8 -3.37 3.47 -14.54
N VAL A 9 -2.77 2.43 -13.96
CA VAL A 9 -2.91 2.12 -12.53
C VAL A 9 -2.32 3.25 -11.68
N LEU A 10 -1.12 3.73 -12.02
CA LEU A 10 -0.47 4.81 -11.27
C LEU A 10 -1.27 6.11 -11.28
N THR A 11 -1.90 6.45 -12.41
CA THR A 11 -2.75 7.65 -12.52
C THR A 11 -3.90 7.60 -11.52
N VAL A 12 -4.63 6.49 -11.46
CA VAL A 12 -5.76 6.32 -10.54
C VAL A 12 -5.30 6.26 -9.08
N VAL A 13 -4.13 5.67 -8.84
CA VAL A 13 -3.48 5.65 -7.52
C VAL A 13 -3.13 7.06 -7.06
N GLU A 14 -2.53 7.88 -7.93
CA GLU A 14 -2.15 9.26 -7.64
C GLU A 14 -3.36 10.12 -7.28
N GLU A 15 -4.44 10.05 -8.08
CA GLU A 15 -5.69 10.76 -7.80
C GLU A 15 -6.28 10.38 -6.44
N MET A 16 -6.17 9.10 -6.06
CA MET A 16 -6.65 8.64 -4.77
C MET A 16 -5.74 9.14 -3.64
N ILE A 17 -4.43 8.95 -3.77
CA ILE A 17 -3.46 9.40 -2.77
C ILE A 17 -3.59 10.91 -2.53
N GLY A 18 -3.72 11.72 -3.57
CA GLY A 18 -3.86 13.18 -3.45
C GLY A 18 -5.09 13.65 -2.64
N LYS A 19 -6.12 12.79 -2.49
CA LYS A 19 -7.29 13.07 -1.65
C LYS A 19 -7.11 12.66 -0.18
N LYS A 20 -6.08 11.88 0.14
CA LYS A 20 -5.91 11.24 1.47
C LYS A 20 -4.56 11.53 2.13
N ILE A 21 -3.55 11.86 1.35
CA ILE A 21 -2.19 12.08 1.80
C ILE A 21 -1.77 13.48 1.37
N SER A 22 -1.24 14.23 2.33
CA SER A 22 -0.63 15.53 2.08
C SER A 22 0.86 15.33 1.83
N PHE A 23 1.35 15.75 0.67
CA PHE A 23 2.77 15.79 0.36
C PHE A 23 3.35 17.15 0.71
N HIS A 24 4.53 17.13 1.34
CA HIS A 24 5.22 18.33 1.81
C HIS A 24 6.42 18.62 0.90
N PRO A 25 6.81 19.89 0.73
CA PRO A 25 7.97 20.27 -0.10
C PRO A 25 9.32 19.69 0.37
N ASP A 26 9.41 19.28 1.65
CA ASP A 26 10.60 18.67 2.25
C ASP A 26 10.73 17.16 1.96
N GLY A 27 9.85 16.60 1.12
CA GLY A 27 9.86 15.18 0.74
C GLY A 27 9.17 14.27 1.77
N HIS A 28 8.48 14.84 2.76
CA HIS A 28 7.63 14.10 3.67
C HIS A 28 6.20 13.96 3.14
N ALA A 29 5.48 12.97 3.63
CA ALA A 29 4.06 12.79 3.42
C ALA A 29 3.35 12.63 4.76
N SER A 30 2.12 13.11 4.90
CA SER A 30 1.34 12.97 6.13
C SER A 30 -0.12 12.60 5.88
N SER A 31 -0.74 11.97 6.88
CA SER A 31 -2.19 11.73 6.89
C SER A 31 -2.70 11.56 8.32
N ILE A 32 -4.02 11.41 8.44
CA ILE A 32 -4.71 11.10 9.69
C ILE A 32 -5.17 9.65 9.63
N HIS A 33 -4.65 8.82 10.53
CA HIS A 33 -5.11 7.45 10.74
C HIS A 33 -6.21 7.42 11.79
N TYR A 34 -7.38 6.88 11.47
CA TYR A 34 -8.50 6.71 12.43
C TYR A 34 -8.52 5.30 13.00
N HIS A 35 -8.60 5.17 14.32
CA HIS A 35 -8.57 3.85 14.97
C HIS A 35 -9.95 3.18 14.95
N GLN A 36 -9.99 1.85 14.96
CA GLN A 36 -11.25 1.10 14.92
C GLN A 36 -12.16 1.38 16.13
N GLY A 37 -11.59 1.67 17.30
CA GLY A 37 -12.28 2.02 18.55
C GLY A 37 -12.56 3.51 18.75
N GLY A 38 -12.35 4.35 17.74
CA GLY A 38 -12.44 5.80 17.85
C GLY A 38 -11.10 6.47 18.14
N GLY A 39 -11.04 7.78 17.87
CA GLY A 39 -9.80 8.55 17.92
C GLY A 39 -9.02 8.52 16.61
N ALA A 40 -8.03 9.41 16.52
CA ALA A 40 -7.19 9.56 15.35
C ALA A 40 -5.75 9.90 15.73
N THR A 41 -4.81 9.41 14.94
CA THR A 41 -3.37 9.69 15.08
C THR A 41 -2.88 10.30 13.78
N ARG A 42 -2.17 11.43 13.89
CA ARG A 42 -1.42 11.98 12.76
C ARG A 42 -0.19 11.13 12.54
N VAL A 43 0.07 10.80 11.29
CA VAL A 43 1.21 9.99 10.89
C VAL A 43 1.96 10.72 9.78
N GLU A 44 3.28 10.60 9.81
CA GLU A 44 4.19 11.15 8.82
C GLU A 44 5.15 10.09 8.30
N TRP A 45 5.56 10.24 7.05
CA TRP A 45 6.44 9.33 6.32
C TRP A 45 7.54 10.09 5.59
N LYS A 46 8.74 9.51 5.59
CA LYS A 46 9.85 9.91 4.70
C LYS A 46 9.83 9.08 3.44
N ASP A 47 9.93 9.74 2.28
CA ASP A 47 10.04 9.07 0.97
C ASP A 47 8.88 8.07 0.75
N PHE A 48 7.64 8.55 0.92
CA PHE A 48 6.44 7.75 0.65
C PHE A 48 6.27 7.51 -0.84
N LYS A 49 6.12 6.24 -1.23
CA LYS A 49 6.04 5.86 -2.65
C LYS A 49 5.29 4.55 -2.86
N VAL A 50 4.84 4.35 -4.10
CA VAL A 50 4.43 3.04 -4.60
C VAL A 50 5.68 2.16 -4.72
N VAL A 51 5.64 0.98 -4.12
CA VAL A 51 6.75 0.00 -4.15
C VAL A 51 6.40 -1.26 -4.93
N SER A 52 5.12 -1.53 -5.16
CA SER A 52 4.68 -2.67 -5.96
C SER A 52 3.30 -2.45 -6.58
N ILE A 53 3.09 -3.04 -7.75
CA ILE A 53 1.78 -3.19 -8.39
C ILE A 53 1.67 -4.66 -8.77
N THR A 54 0.81 -5.38 -8.07
CA THR A 54 0.67 -6.83 -8.20
C THR A 54 -0.71 -7.16 -8.78
N PRO A 55 -0.79 -7.70 -10.01
CA PRO A 55 -2.04 -8.23 -10.54
C PRO A 55 -2.62 -9.27 -9.59
N GLN A 56 -3.93 -9.26 -9.42
CA GLN A 56 -4.67 -10.21 -8.58
C GLN A 56 -5.62 -11.02 -9.45
N ALA A 57 -5.86 -12.26 -9.05
CA ALA A 57 -6.87 -13.08 -9.71
C ALA A 57 -8.27 -12.44 -9.57
N VAL A 58 -9.02 -12.48 -10.66
CA VAL A 58 -10.44 -12.07 -10.72
C VAL A 58 -11.28 -13.34 -10.71
N THR A 59 -12.08 -13.52 -9.67
CA THR A 59 -12.94 -14.70 -9.50
C THR A 59 -14.18 -14.64 -10.39
N THR A 60 -14.92 -15.74 -10.52
CA THR A 60 -16.21 -15.75 -11.22
C THR A 60 -17.23 -14.79 -10.60
N ALA A 61 -17.23 -14.66 -9.26
CA ALA A 61 -18.09 -13.70 -8.56
C ALA A 61 -17.69 -12.25 -8.86
N ASP A 62 -16.39 -11.95 -8.92
CA ASP A 62 -15.89 -10.62 -9.30
C ASP A 62 -16.34 -10.25 -10.72
N ARG A 63 -16.24 -11.19 -11.67
CA ARG A 63 -16.72 -10.98 -13.05
C ARG A 63 -18.23 -10.76 -13.10
N ALA A 64 -19.00 -11.48 -12.28
CA ALA A 64 -20.45 -11.26 -12.17
C ALA A 64 -20.78 -9.85 -11.65
N ASN A 65 -19.89 -9.24 -10.87
CA ASN A 65 -19.97 -7.86 -10.42
C ASN A 65 -19.34 -6.85 -11.40
N GLY A 66 -18.96 -7.28 -12.61
CA GLY A 66 -18.40 -6.41 -13.65
C GLY A 66 -16.92 -6.07 -13.49
N ILE A 67 -16.20 -6.73 -12.58
CA ILE A 67 -14.76 -6.55 -12.40
C ILE A 67 -14.01 -7.35 -13.47
N THR A 68 -13.19 -6.68 -14.26
CA THR A 68 -12.43 -7.28 -15.37
C THR A 68 -10.94 -7.41 -15.08
N ARG A 69 -10.36 -6.45 -14.33
CA ARG A 69 -8.97 -6.44 -13.88
C ARG A 69 -8.91 -6.07 -12.40
N ARG A 70 -7.91 -6.60 -11.67
CA ARG A 70 -7.66 -6.26 -10.27
C ARG A 70 -6.17 -6.18 -10.00
N TYR A 71 -5.77 -5.18 -9.24
CA TYR A 71 -4.41 -4.96 -8.78
C TYR A 71 -4.40 -4.68 -7.29
N LEU A 72 -3.34 -5.15 -6.63
CA LEU A 72 -2.95 -4.72 -5.30
C LEU A 72 -1.75 -3.78 -5.47
N VAL A 73 -1.93 -2.53 -5.10
CA VAL A 73 -0.88 -1.50 -5.16
C VAL A 73 -0.30 -1.33 -3.78
N GLY A 74 0.96 -1.69 -3.61
CA GLY A 74 1.68 -1.61 -2.35
C GLY A 74 2.43 -0.30 -2.19
N PHE A 75 2.45 0.22 -0.96
CA PHE A 75 3.18 1.42 -0.58
C PHE A 75 4.32 1.11 0.39
N GLY A 76 5.34 1.96 0.34
CA GLY A 76 6.46 1.93 1.26
C GLY A 76 6.95 3.32 1.60
N CYS A 77 7.79 3.38 2.62
CA CYS A 77 8.49 4.58 3.05
C CYS A 77 9.81 4.18 3.73
N VAL A 78 10.75 5.14 3.82
CA VAL A 78 12.04 4.93 4.49
C VAL A 78 11.85 4.91 6.01
N ALA A 79 11.05 5.84 6.53
CA ALA A 79 10.77 5.96 7.94
C ALA A 79 9.37 6.53 8.18
N SER A 80 8.85 6.33 9.39
CA SER A 80 7.58 6.87 9.83
C SER A 80 7.65 7.41 11.25
N ARG A 81 6.74 8.31 11.59
CA ARG A 81 6.53 8.80 12.95
C ARG A 81 5.06 9.11 13.19
N THR A 82 4.69 9.21 14.45
CA THR A 82 3.32 9.49 14.87
C THR A 82 3.26 10.64 15.85
N TRP A 83 2.19 11.41 15.80
CA TRP A 83 1.92 12.44 16.80
C TRP A 83 1.41 11.79 18.09
N GLY A 84 2.12 12.01 19.20
CA GLY A 84 1.70 11.64 20.54
C GLY A 84 0.77 12.71 21.10
N PRO A 85 -0.55 12.45 21.27
CA PRO A 85 -1.47 13.47 21.77
C PRO A 85 -1.22 13.82 23.24
N ARG A 86 -0.68 12.89 24.04
CA ARG A 86 -0.38 13.10 25.46
C ARG A 86 0.77 14.08 25.65
N ASP A 87 1.83 13.90 24.89
CA ASP A 87 3.08 14.65 25.04
C ASP A 87 3.18 15.82 24.06
N SER A 88 2.16 15.99 23.21
CA SER A 88 2.06 17.03 22.17
C SER A 88 3.34 17.14 21.33
N ASN A 89 3.89 15.99 20.95
CA ASN A 89 5.12 15.91 20.20
C ASN A 89 5.03 14.82 19.12
N TRP A 90 5.92 14.94 18.13
CA TRP A 90 6.18 13.84 17.22
C TRP A 90 7.06 12.81 17.91
N SER A 91 6.74 11.52 17.74
CA SER A 91 7.66 10.46 18.07
C SER A 91 8.95 10.59 17.26
N GLU A 92 10.02 9.95 17.72
CA GLU A 92 11.20 9.74 16.91
C GLU A 92 10.85 9.03 15.59
N TRP A 93 11.66 9.30 14.56
CA TRP A 93 11.59 8.59 13.30
C TRP A 93 11.97 7.12 13.51
N ARG A 94 11.10 6.22 13.05
CA ARG A 94 11.36 4.78 13.06
C ARG A 94 11.52 4.29 11.63
N ASN A 95 12.51 3.45 11.39
CA ASN A 95 12.73 2.86 10.07
C ASN A 95 11.51 2.01 9.66
N GLY A 96 11.14 2.12 8.39
CA GLY A 96 9.98 1.45 7.80
C GLY A 96 8.64 2.15 8.05
N GLY A 97 7.58 1.50 7.56
CA GLY A 97 6.21 1.98 7.69
C GLY A 97 5.68 1.90 9.12
N TYR A 98 4.72 2.77 9.44
CA TYR A 98 4.00 2.70 10.69
C TYR A 98 3.17 1.39 10.72
N LEU A 99 3.09 0.68 11.86
CA LEU A 99 2.44 -0.64 11.89
C LEU A 99 0.97 -0.59 11.46
N LEU A 100 0.27 0.51 11.78
CA LEU A 100 -1.10 0.76 11.34
C LEU A 100 -1.17 1.60 10.07
N PHE A 101 -0.01 1.85 9.44
CA PHE A 101 0.07 2.47 8.14
C PHE A 101 -0.59 1.57 7.12
N PRO A 102 -1.24 2.16 6.12
CA PRO A 102 -1.52 1.40 4.96
C PRO A 102 -0.34 0.85 4.20
N SER A 103 -0.43 -0.44 3.95
CA SER A 103 0.44 -1.12 3.00
C SER A 103 -0.05 -1.02 1.59
N ALA A 104 -1.35 -0.84 1.36
CA ALA A 104 -1.89 -1.01 0.02
C ALA A 104 -3.25 -0.35 -0.24
N ILE A 105 -3.55 -0.15 -1.52
CA ILE A 105 -4.90 0.00 -2.06
C ILE A 105 -5.19 -1.08 -3.09
N ARG A 106 -6.48 -1.31 -3.32
CA ARG A 106 -6.92 -2.14 -4.42
C ARG A 106 -7.28 -1.24 -5.59
N VAL A 107 -6.91 -1.62 -6.80
CA VAL A 107 -7.38 -0.98 -8.02
C VAL A 107 -8.14 -2.02 -8.82
N GLU A 108 -9.37 -1.71 -9.21
CA GLU A 108 -10.25 -2.61 -9.94
C GLU A 108 -10.72 -1.92 -11.21
N GLU A 109 -10.73 -2.65 -12.33
CA GLU A 109 -11.41 -2.19 -13.52
C GLU A 109 -12.87 -2.66 -13.49
N MET A 110 -13.78 -1.70 -13.63
CA MET A 110 -15.21 -1.94 -13.77
C MET A 110 -15.75 -1.11 -14.93
N SER A 111 -16.48 -1.75 -15.85
CA SER A 111 -17.07 -1.07 -17.02
C SER A 111 -16.05 -0.26 -17.85
N GLY A 112 -14.82 -0.80 -18.00
CA GLY A 112 -13.74 -0.19 -18.78
C GLY A 112 -13.06 1.01 -18.09
N LYS A 113 -13.27 1.21 -16.78
CA LYS A 113 -12.62 2.26 -16.00
C LYS A 113 -11.95 1.67 -14.77
N LEU A 114 -10.71 2.06 -14.52
CA LEU A 114 -10.00 1.74 -13.29
C LEU A 114 -10.49 2.63 -12.15
N VAL A 115 -10.71 2.02 -10.99
CA VAL A 115 -11.13 2.67 -9.76
C VAL A 115 -10.26 2.18 -8.62
N ALA A 116 -9.67 3.12 -7.87
CA ALA A 116 -8.98 2.81 -6.62
C ALA A 116 -9.99 2.69 -5.48
N THR A 117 -9.95 1.56 -4.79
CA THR A 117 -10.82 1.25 -3.66
C THR A 117 -9.98 1.18 -2.40
N LEU A 118 -10.39 1.97 -1.41
CA LEU A 118 -9.87 1.92 -0.05
C LEU A 118 -10.48 0.72 0.69
N GLY A 119 -9.80 0.23 1.73
CA GLY A 119 -10.35 -0.75 2.64
C GLY A 119 -11.49 -0.19 3.53
N GLU A 120 -11.75 -0.90 4.63
CA GLU A 120 -12.85 -0.55 5.54
C GLU A 120 -12.80 0.91 6.01
N ARG A 121 -13.98 1.53 6.10
CA ARG A 121 -14.17 2.93 6.54
C ARG A 121 -13.42 3.96 5.69
N GLY A 122 -13.16 3.66 4.42
CA GLY A 122 -12.43 4.57 3.52
C GLY A 122 -11.00 4.81 3.99
N GLN A 123 -10.44 3.84 4.71
CA GLN A 123 -9.03 3.78 5.05
C GLN A 123 -8.32 2.87 4.08
N PHE A 124 -7.08 3.20 3.80
CA PHE A 124 -6.22 2.29 3.09
C PHE A 124 -6.05 0.93 3.83
N MET A 125 -5.71 -0.13 3.10
CA MET A 125 -5.64 -1.49 3.67
C MET A 125 -4.40 -1.66 4.56
N ARG A 126 -4.57 -2.35 5.69
CA ARG A 126 -3.47 -2.61 6.64
C ARG A 126 -2.40 -3.53 6.03
N GLY A 127 -1.15 -3.23 6.35
CA GLY A 127 -0.01 -4.09 6.06
C GLY A 127 0.20 -5.17 7.09
N GLY A 128 0.52 -6.38 6.62
CA GLY A 128 1.44 -7.23 7.37
C GLY A 128 2.75 -6.45 7.51
N GLY A 129 3.24 -6.31 8.74
CA GLY A 129 4.32 -5.39 9.10
C GLY A 129 5.57 -5.48 8.22
N ALA A 130 6.30 -4.36 8.17
CA ALA A 130 7.61 -4.17 7.55
C ALA A 130 7.81 -4.91 6.21
N ILE A 131 7.78 -4.16 5.10
CA ILE A 131 8.49 -4.60 3.90
C ILE A 131 9.98 -4.64 4.27
N GLN A 132 10.46 -5.79 4.72
CA GLN A 132 11.88 -6.06 4.75
C GLN A 132 12.37 -5.94 3.31
N PRO A 133 13.48 -5.24 3.04
CA PRO A 133 14.15 -5.39 1.75
C PRO A 133 14.40 -6.89 1.58
N ALA A 134 14.14 -7.42 0.38
CA ALA A 134 14.40 -8.82 0.07
C ALA A 134 15.83 -9.14 0.51
N SER A 135 15.98 -9.94 1.56
CA SER A 135 17.30 -10.43 1.93
C SER A 135 17.73 -11.34 0.79
N SER A 136 18.73 -10.90 0.04
CA SER A 136 19.49 -11.76 -0.85
C SER A 136 20.33 -12.71 0.01
N SER A 137 19.68 -13.67 0.66
CA SER A 137 20.35 -14.73 1.42
C SER A 137 19.55 -16.02 1.36
N GLY A 138 19.85 -16.81 0.33
CA GLY A 138 20.14 -18.24 0.49
C GLY A 138 18.99 -19.18 0.86
N GLY A 139 18.49 -19.89 -0.15
CA GLY A 139 18.45 -21.35 -0.10
C GLY A 139 17.24 -22.00 0.56
N GLY A 140 16.10 -22.02 -0.14
CA GLY A 140 15.03 -22.96 0.17
C GLY A 140 13.99 -22.97 -0.92
N LEU A 141 14.03 -23.98 -1.80
CA LEU A 141 12.88 -24.23 -2.68
C LEU A 141 11.69 -24.66 -1.81
N PRO A 142 10.46 -24.24 -2.13
CA PRO A 142 9.28 -24.64 -1.39
C PRO A 142 9.06 -26.17 -1.43
N PRO A 143 8.32 -26.73 -0.47
CA PRO A 143 8.04 -28.16 -0.40
C PRO A 143 7.44 -28.67 -1.73
N GLY A 144 8.08 -29.64 -2.37
CA GLY A 144 7.61 -30.28 -3.60
C GLY A 144 8.34 -29.88 -4.89
N MET A 145 9.30 -28.95 -4.85
CA MET A 145 10.15 -28.63 -6.02
C MET A 145 11.52 -29.30 -5.93
N LYS A 146 11.84 -30.15 -6.92
CA LYS A 146 13.20 -30.65 -7.16
C LYS A 146 13.89 -29.78 -8.21
N ARG A 147 15.21 -29.57 -8.07
CA ARG A 147 16.02 -28.98 -9.14
C ARG A 147 16.08 -29.96 -10.31
N ALA A 148 15.82 -29.48 -11.52
CA ALA A 148 16.03 -30.28 -12.72
C ALA A 148 17.54 -30.39 -12.98
N GLY A 149 18.07 -31.61 -13.00
CA GLY A 149 19.42 -31.93 -13.42
C GLY A 149 20.50 -31.77 -12.34
N GLN A 150 20.71 -32.84 -11.56
CA GLN A 150 22.03 -33.33 -11.16
C GLN A 150 21.95 -34.84 -10.99
#